data_AF-A0A968MAR0-F1
#
_entry.id   AF-A0A968MAR0-F1
#
_cell.length_a   1.000
_cell.length_b   1.000
_cell.length_c   1.000
_cell.angle_alpha   90.00
_cell.angle_beta   90.00
_cell.angle_gamma   90.00
#
_symmetry.space_group_name_H-M   'P 1'
#
loop_
_entity.id
_entity.type
_entity.pdbx_description
1 polymer ?
#
loop_
_entity_poly.entity_id
_entity_poly.type
_entity_poly.pdbx_seq_one_letter_code
_entity_poly.pdbx_strand_id
1 'polypeptide(L)'
;MALSSRLRWLALISTIITGIVLGSSVASQTNPLEDAIQAQDWPRAIQILDIMIEREPDNQELKNYREKLEVLRERSTAPAPPTPPPTRPPQSPSQLIPEPVPNSAEAGMPEPEIPEMPLGLGNYRYSERDGGYETLLQKPFNGTPVVWTRYPVLIRVENGSDHWESAVRDALKSWNRYIPNRVLVSSQETEDILIKPAEGFGVRGLLGQAYHSDYYFDEEGKLRHRVTLDITDPQNISPFAIDGFFRNQMESIALHELGHAFGILGHSNEEKDLMYPSLDSRLKVIKEISRGDLNTLYQLYQQPTYIGVVFPPELRNQVTIIELQKQ
;
A
#
# COMPACT_ATOMS: atom_id res chain seq x y z
N MET A 1 38.45 20.90 0.57
CA MET A 1 37.82 21.62 1.70
C MET A 1 36.32 21.31 1.84
N ALA A 2 35.89 20.04 1.68
CA ALA A 2 34.48 19.64 1.78
C ALA A 2 34.24 18.49 2.79
N LEU A 3 35.29 18.01 3.47
CA LEU A 3 35.19 16.98 4.50
C LEU A 3 34.96 17.55 5.93
N SER A 4 35.12 18.86 6.12
CA SER A 4 35.01 19.51 7.44
C SER A 4 33.58 19.92 7.82
N SER A 5 32.65 19.95 6.87
CA SER A 5 31.24 20.25 7.12
C SER A 5 30.50 19.05 7.72
N ARG A 6 30.72 17.82 7.22
CA ARG A 6 30.09 16.59 7.74
C ARG A 6 30.47 16.26 9.19
N LEU A 7 31.70 16.54 9.60
CA LEU A 7 32.17 16.33 10.98
C LEU A 7 31.64 17.41 11.95
N ARG A 8 31.36 18.62 11.46
CA ARG A 8 30.69 19.67 12.25
C ARG A 8 29.21 19.33 12.51
N TRP A 9 28.57 18.56 11.61
CA TRP A 9 27.16 18.15 11.75
C TRP A 9 26.93 17.08 12.83
N LEU A 10 27.83 16.10 13.00
CA LEU A 10 27.74 15.12 14.10
C LEU A 10 27.92 15.77 15.49
N ALA A 11 28.77 16.79 15.59
CA ALA A 11 28.97 17.55 16.84
C ALA A 11 27.78 18.46 17.19
N LEU A 12 27.04 18.95 16.18
CA LEU A 12 25.89 19.85 16.40
C LEU A 12 24.65 19.09 16.93
N ILE A 13 24.39 17.88 16.43
CA ILE A 13 23.30 17.02 16.91
C ILE A 13 23.55 16.59 18.37
N SER A 14 24.80 16.29 18.73
CA SER A 14 25.18 16.00 20.12
C SER A 14 24.93 17.19 21.05
N THR A 15 25.08 18.43 20.58
CA THR A 15 24.93 19.63 21.43
C THR A 15 23.46 19.98 21.66
N ILE A 16 22.59 19.75 20.67
CA ILE A 16 21.13 19.91 20.83
C ILE A 16 20.55 18.83 21.75
N ILE A 17 21.06 17.61 21.70
CA ILE A 17 20.63 16.51 22.59
C ILE A 17 21.14 16.71 24.03
N THR A 18 22.31 17.32 24.23
CA THR A 18 22.88 17.48 25.60
C THR A 18 22.40 18.76 26.30
N GLY A 19 21.95 19.79 25.57
CA GLY A 19 21.50 21.07 26.15
C GLY A 19 20.11 21.06 26.78
N ILE A 20 19.31 20.00 26.60
CA ILE A 20 17.93 19.89 27.12
C ILE A 20 17.79 18.76 28.16
N VAL A 21 18.86 18.01 28.47
CA VAL A 21 18.84 16.97 29.52
C VAL A 21 19.46 17.49 30.80
N LEU A 22 18.72 18.35 31.50
CA LEU A 22 18.72 18.36 32.96
C LEU A 22 17.27 18.19 33.41
N GLY A 23 16.91 16.92 33.61
CA GLY A 23 15.69 16.53 34.29
C GLY A 23 14.60 16.03 33.35
N SER A 24 14.46 14.70 33.32
CA SER A 24 13.23 13.91 33.11
C SER A 24 13.38 12.83 32.04
N SER A 25 12.86 11.66 32.41
CA SER A 25 12.88 10.36 31.76
C SER A 25 12.78 10.33 30.24
N VAL A 26 13.53 9.38 29.66
CA VAL A 26 13.35 8.68 28.38
C VAL A 26 11.92 8.83 27.81
N ALA A 27 11.69 9.90 27.06
CA ALA A 27 10.54 10.09 26.18
C ALA A 27 11.07 10.12 24.74
N SER A 28 10.29 9.55 23.83
CA SER A 28 10.60 9.39 22.40
C SER A 28 11.26 10.63 21.79
N GLN A 29 12.42 10.45 21.15
CA GLN A 29 13.09 11.50 20.39
C GLN A 29 12.35 11.73 19.07
N THR A 30 11.27 12.52 19.11
CA THR A 30 10.56 13.01 17.93
C THR A 30 11.09 14.39 17.51
N ASN A 31 10.94 14.73 16.23
CA ASN A 31 11.32 16.03 15.68
C ASN A 31 10.31 17.10 16.15
N PRO A 32 10.75 18.18 16.83
CA PRO A 32 9.84 19.20 17.37
C PRO A 32 8.90 19.86 16.34
N LEU A 33 9.32 19.97 15.07
CA LEU A 33 8.49 20.51 13.99
C LEU A 33 7.33 19.56 13.67
N GLU A 34 7.63 18.26 13.67
CA GLU A 34 6.67 17.22 13.34
C GLU A 34 5.63 17.03 14.45
N ASP A 35 6.06 17.11 15.70
CA ASP A 35 5.16 17.09 16.86
C ASP A 35 4.16 18.25 16.81
N ALA A 36 4.61 19.45 16.43
CA ALA A 36 3.76 20.62 16.32
C ALA A 36 2.74 20.48 15.17
N ILE A 37 3.13 19.94 14.02
CA ILE A 37 2.23 19.70 12.89
C ILE A 37 1.17 18.64 13.24
N GLN A 38 1.57 17.54 13.88
CA GLN A 38 0.65 16.47 14.30
C GLN A 38 -0.37 16.96 15.33
N ALA A 39 0.07 17.79 16.27
CA ALA A 39 -0.80 18.42 17.25
C ALA A 39 -1.73 19.51 16.65
N GLN A 40 -1.61 19.79 15.35
CA GLN A 40 -2.23 20.96 14.69
C GLN A 40 -1.89 22.28 15.41
N ASP A 41 -0.74 22.31 16.08
CA ASP A 41 -0.17 23.48 16.73
C ASP A 41 0.59 24.30 15.67
N TRP A 42 -0.19 24.85 14.73
CA TRP A 42 0.31 25.64 13.60
C TRP A 42 1.21 26.80 14.04
N PRO A 43 0.91 27.55 15.12
CA PRO A 43 1.81 28.59 15.62
C PRO A 43 3.20 28.05 16.01
N ARG A 44 3.26 26.91 16.71
CA ARG A 44 4.53 26.28 17.10
C ARG A 44 5.29 25.73 15.89
N ALA A 45 4.60 25.13 14.93
CA ALA A 45 5.21 24.63 13.69
C ALA A 45 5.85 25.77 12.87
N ILE A 46 5.15 26.90 12.73
CA ILE A 46 5.65 28.09 12.05
C ILE A 46 6.86 28.69 12.79
N GLN A 47 6.81 28.77 14.12
CA GLN A 47 7.94 29.26 14.93
C GLN A 47 9.21 28.43 14.74
N ILE A 48 9.08 27.10 14.64
CA ILE A 48 10.22 26.21 14.43
C ILE A 48 10.81 26.42 13.02
N LEU A 49 9.97 26.63 12.01
CA LEU A 49 10.43 26.96 10.67
C LEU A 49 11.11 28.33 10.60
N ASP A 50 10.62 29.32 11.34
CA ASP A 50 11.26 30.64 11.42
C ASP A 50 12.69 30.53 11.96
N ILE A 51 12.91 29.72 13.01
CA ILE A 51 14.26 29.45 13.54
C ILE A 51 15.14 28.75 12.51
N MET A 52 14.57 27.87 11.68
CA MET A 52 15.31 27.18 10.61
C MET A 52 15.66 28.14 9.47
N ILE A 53 14.74 29.03 9.08
CA ILE A 53 14.94 30.05 8.04
C ILE A 53 15.96 31.10 8.47
N GLU A 54 15.94 31.53 9.74
CA GLU A 54 16.94 32.47 10.27
C GLU A 54 18.37 31.91 10.21
N ARG A 55 18.51 30.59 10.34
CA ARG A 55 19.81 29.89 10.25
C ARG A 55 20.25 29.65 8.81
N GLU A 56 19.30 29.56 7.88
CA GLU A 56 19.54 29.33 6.45
C GLU A 56 18.70 30.29 5.59
N PRO A 57 19.05 31.59 5.57
CA PRO A 57 18.21 32.64 4.98
C PRO A 57 18.05 32.50 3.46
N ASP A 58 18.92 31.78 2.77
CA ASP A 58 18.86 31.55 1.32
C ASP A 58 18.02 30.31 0.94
N ASN A 59 17.51 29.57 1.92
CA ASN A 59 16.75 28.34 1.69
C ASN A 59 15.30 28.67 1.28
N GLN A 60 15.06 28.74 -0.03
CA GLN A 60 13.75 29.07 -0.60
C GLN A 60 12.68 28.01 -0.28
N GLU A 61 13.07 26.76 -0.04
CA GLU A 61 12.13 25.68 0.26
C GLU A 61 11.53 25.82 1.66
N LEU A 62 12.33 26.18 2.66
CA LEU A 62 11.82 26.47 4.01
C LEU A 62 10.84 27.64 4.01
N LYS A 63 11.11 28.67 3.20
CA LYS A 63 10.20 29.81 3.01
C LYS A 63 8.88 29.37 2.36
N ASN A 64 8.94 28.57 1.30
CA ASN A 64 7.75 28.03 0.64
C ASN A 64 6.94 27.11 1.56
N TYR A 65 7.61 26.31 2.40
CA TYR A 65 6.95 25.41 3.35
C TYR A 65 6.27 26.19 4.50
N ARG A 66 6.91 27.24 5.00
CA ARG A 66 6.32 28.20 5.94
C ARG A 66 5.05 28.84 5.37
N GLU A 67 5.08 29.31 4.12
CA GLU A 67 3.90 29.89 3.44
C GLU A 67 2.74 28.90 3.34
N LYS A 68 3.02 27.62 3.05
CA LYS A 68 1.99 26.58 3.01
C LYS A 68 1.34 26.33 4.38
N LEU A 69 2.13 26.34 5.46
CA LEU A 69 1.60 26.18 6.83
C LEU A 69 0.79 27.40 7.28
N GLU A 70 1.15 28.61 6.82
CA GLU A 70 0.35 29.82 7.04
C GLU A 70 -1.05 29.70 6.43
N VAL A 71 -1.16 29.20 5.19
CA VAL A 71 -2.46 28.92 4.54
C VAL A 71 -3.28 27.90 5.31
N LEU A 72 -2.64 26.87 5.88
CA LEU A 72 -3.32 25.87 6.71
C LEU A 72 -3.80 26.44 8.04
N ARG A 73 -3.00 27.31 8.68
CA ARG A 73 -3.40 28.05 9.88
C ARG A 73 -4.65 28.87 9.60
N GLU A 74 -4.65 29.66 8.53
CA GLU A 74 -5.78 30.53 8.15
C GLU A 74 -7.07 29.73 7.91
N ARG A 75 -6.96 28.59 7.20
CA ARG A 75 -8.08 27.66 6.98
C ARG A 75 -8.61 27.05 8.27
N SER A 76 -7.74 26.75 9.23
CA SER A 76 -8.15 26.21 10.54
C SER A 76 -8.85 27.25 11.43
N THR A 77 -8.57 28.54 11.21
CA THR A 77 -9.16 29.66 11.97
C THR A 77 -10.41 30.25 11.31
N ALA A 78 -10.76 29.82 10.10
CA ALA A 78 -11.94 30.33 9.40
C ALA A 78 -13.24 29.83 10.09
N PRO A 79 -14.24 30.70 10.30
CA PRO A 79 -15.53 30.28 10.83
C PRO A 79 -16.19 29.27 9.89
N ALA A 80 -16.71 28.18 10.45
CA ALA A 80 -17.39 27.15 9.68
C ALA A 80 -18.52 27.76 8.83
N PRO A 81 -18.69 27.30 7.57
CA PRO A 81 -19.82 27.76 6.76
C PRO A 81 -21.15 27.40 7.44
N PRO A 82 -22.20 28.22 7.28
CA PRO A 82 -23.50 27.94 7.89
C PRO A 82 -24.02 26.59 7.42
N THR A 83 -24.42 25.75 8.38
CA THR A 83 -25.05 24.46 8.13
C THR A 83 -26.28 24.64 7.23
N PRO A 84 -26.41 23.88 6.12
CA PRO A 84 -27.63 23.87 5.33
C PRO A 84 -28.80 23.36 6.19
N PRO A 85 -30.04 23.84 5.94
CA PRO A 85 -31.21 23.39 6.69
C PRO A 85 -31.41 21.88 6.54
N PRO A 86 -31.95 21.20 7.57
CA PRO A 86 -32.11 19.75 7.55
C PRO A 86 -33.01 19.35 6.39
N THR A 87 -32.41 18.69 5.39
CA THR A 87 -33.15 17.99 4.35
C THR A 87 -33.93 16.85 5.00
N ARG A 88 -35.23 16.82 4.70
CA ARG A 88 -36.17 15.76 5.09
C ARG A 88 -35.53 14.39 4.78
N PRO A 89 -35.58 13.42 5.70
CA PRO A 89 -35.04 12.09 5.44
C PRO A 89 -35.72 11.51 4.20
N PRO A 90 -34.96 10.90 3.26
CA PRO A 90 -35.57 10.14 2.19
C PRO A 90 -36.43 9.05 2.82
N GLN A 91 -37.69 8.98 2.41
CA GLN A 91 -38.55 7.85 2.73
C GLN A 91 -37.85 6.58 2.26
N SER A 92 -37.76 5.60 3.16
CA SER A 92 -37.24 4.27 2.88
C SER A 92 -37.91 3.71 1.62
N PRO A 93 -37.15 3.29 0.60
CA PRO A 93 -37.70 2.43 -0.42
C PRO A 93 -38.14 1.14 0.28
N SER A 94 -39.43 0.83 0.18
CA SER A 94 -39.98 -0.46 0.55
C SER A 94 -39.07 -1.59 0.06
N GLN A 95 -38.84 -2.56 0.94
CA GLN A 95 -38.14 -3.81 0.68
C GLN A 95 -38.68 -4.46 -0.61
N LEU A 96 -37.99 -4.22 -1.72
CA LEU A 96 -37.93 -5.19 -2.81
C LEU A 96 -36.97 -6.26 -2.31
N ILE A 97 -37.55 -7.40 -1.98
CA ILE A 97 -36.85 -8.67 -1.80
C ILE A 97 -35.89 -8.79 -2.99
N PRO A 98 -34.55 -8.85 -2.79
CA PRO A 98 -33.68 -9.22 -3.89
C PRO A 98 -34.12 -10.62 -4.32
N GLU A 99 -34.51 -10.75 -5.59
CA GLU A 99 -34.75 -12.06 -6.19
C GLU A 99 -33.57 -12.98 -5.86
N PRO A 100 -33.81 -14.26 -5.59
CA PRO A 100 -32.73 -15.21 -5.36
C PRO A 100 -31.78 -15.13 -6.55
N VAL A 101 -30.51 -14.81 -6.27
CA VAL A 101 -29.44 -14.92 -7.25
C VAL A 101 -29.55 -16.33 -7.84
N PRO A 102 -29.73 -16.47 -9.17
CA PRO A 102 -29.87 -17.78 -9.76
C PRO A 102 -28.64 -18.61 -9.40
N ASN A 103 -28.91 -19.82 -8.94
CA ASN A 103 -27.90 -20.79 -8.54
C ASN A 103 -26.87 -20.90 -9.67
N SER A 104 -25.57 -20.82 -9.35
CA SER A 104 -24.47 -20.70 -10.32
C SER A 104 -24.42 -21.79 -11.41
N ALA A 105 -25.22 -22.85 -11.27
CA ALA A 105 -25.46 -23.88 -12.27
C ALA A 105 -26.35 -23.45 -13.46
N GLU A 106 -27.14 -22.37 -13.36
CA GLU A 106 -28.07 -21.95 -14.42
C GLU A 106 -27.45 -21.03 -15.49
N ALA A 107 -26.24 -20.51 -15.29
CA ALA A 107 -25.61 -19.53 -16.20
C ALA A 107 -24.58 -20.12 -17.20
N GLY A 108 -24.39 -21.44 -17.23
CA GLY A 108 -23.43 -22.08 -18.15
C GLY A 108 -21.95 -21.75 -17.88
N MET A 109 -21.64 -21.10 -16.76
CA MET A 109 -20.25 -20.83 -16.36
C MET A 109 -19.51 -22.14 -16.08
N PRO A 110 -18.20 -22.22 -16.39
CA PRO A 110 -17.40 -23.38 -16.03
C PRO A 110 -17.37 -23.55 -14.50
N GLU A 111 -16.92 -24.71 -14.02
CA GLU A 111 -16.69 -24.92 -12.59
C GLU A 111 -15.34 -24.27 -12.21
N PRO A 112 -15.26 -23.52 -11.09
CA PRO A 112 -13.98 -22.99 -10.62
C PRO A 112 -13.08 -24.14 -10.16
N GLU A 113 -11.77 -24.02 -10.43
CA GLU A 113 -10.81 -25.07 -10.12
C GLU A 113 -9.94 -24.70 -8.93
N ILE A 114 -9.51 -25.69 -8.13
CA ILE A 114 -8.53 -25.48 -7.07
C ILE A 114 -7.15 -25.33 -7.75
N PRO A 115 -6.46 -24.18 -7.58
CA PRO A 115 -5.20 -23.95 -8.24
C PRO A 115 -4.08 -24.79 -7.63
N GLU A 116 -3.03 -25.06 -8.41
CA GLU A 116 -1.81 -25.65 -7.86
C GLU A 116 -1.17 -24.70 -6.85
N MET A 117 -0.90 -25.23 -5.65
CA MET A 117 -0.26 -24.46 -4.61
C MET A 117 1.20 -24.17 -4.98
N PRO A 118 1.65 -22.91 -4.91
CA PRO A 118 3.03 -22.56 -5.24
C PRO A 118 3.99 -23.26 -4.29
N LEU A 119 5.10 -23.79 -4.81
CA LEU A 119 6.02 -24.65 -4.06
C LEU A 119 6.50 -24.05 -2.73
N GLY A 120 6.76 -22.74 -2.69
CA GLY A 120 7.18 -22.05 -1.47
C GLY A 120 6.09 -22.07 -0.39
N LEU A 121 4.86 -21.79 -0.78
CA LEU A 121 3.69 -21.84 0.10
C LEU A 121 3.28 -23.27 0.47
N GLY A 122 3.46 -24.25 -0.43
CA GLY A 122 3.21 -25.66 -0.14
C GLY A 122 4.17 -26.26 0.91
N ASN A 123 5.36 -25.68 1.06
CA ASN A 123 6.32 -26.04 2.09
C ASN A 123 6.11 -25.31 3.42
N TYR A 124 5.27 -24.27 3.45
CA TYR A 124 4.90 -23.57 4.67
C TYR A 124 4.09 -24.50 5.59
N ARG A 125 4.46 -24.53 6.87
CA ARG A 125 3.76 -25.35 7.87
C ARG A 125 2.59 -24.57 8.43
N TYR A 126 1.42 -24.75 7.81
CA TYR A 126 0.16 -24.22 8.31
C TYR A 126 -0.10 -24.65 9.76
N SER A 127 -0.62 -23.73 10.56
CA SER A 127 -1.09 -24.00 11.91
C SER A 127 -2.23 -23.06 12.25
N GLU A 128 -3.39 -23.61 12.61
CA GLU A 128 -4.59 -22.84 13.00
C GLU A 128 -4.32 -21.81 14.11
N ARG A 129 -3.32 -22.08 14.97
CA ARG A 129 -2.92 -21.17 16.06
C ARG A 129 -2.25 -19.88 15.58
N ASP A 130 -1.77 -19.85 14.35
CA ASP A 130 -1.12 -18.66 13.79
C ASP A 130 -2.15 -17.66 13.23
N GLY A 131 -3.45 -17.94 13.39
CA GLY A 131 -4.54 -17.09 12.92
C GLY A 131 -4.80 -17.27 11.42
N GLY A 132 -5.31 -16.20 10.80
CA GLY A 132 -5.75 -16.18 9.41
C GLY A 132 -6.99 -15.30 9.29
N TYR A 133 -7.13 -14.60 8.18
CA TYR A 133 -8.17 -13.59 8.02
C TYR A 133 -9.36 -14.12 7.22
N GLU A 134 -10.12 -15.08 7.78
CA GLU A 134 -11.27 -15.67 7.08
C GLU A 134 -12.29 -14.61 6.62
N THR A 135 -12.44 -13.53 7.39
CA THR A 135 -13.34 -12.41 7.08
C THR A 135 -12.82 -11.47 5.97
N LEU A 136 -11.60 -11.68 5.48
CA LEU A 136 -10.90 -10.82 4.52
C LEU A 136 -10.52 -11.54 3.22
N LEU A 137 -11.00 -12.78 3.06
CA LEU A 137 -10.98 -13.51 1.79
C LEU A 137 -11.98 -12.83 0.84
N GLN A 138 -11.69 -11.59 0.43
CA GLN A 138 -12.53 -10.88 -0.52
C GLN A 138 -12.50 -11.64 -1.84
N LYS A 139 -13.68 -11.75 -2.44
CA LYS A 139 -13.98 -12.63 -3.55
C LYS A 139 -14.55 -11.80 -4.70
N PRO A 140 -13.72 -10.99 -5.35
CA PRO A 140 -14.18 -9.94 -6.26
C PRO A 140 -14.83 -10.53 -7.52
N PHE A 141 -14.33 -11.66 -8.01
CA PHE A 141 -14.83 -12.31 -9.22
C PHE A 141 -15.87 -13.37 -8.86
N ASN A 142 -17.16 -13.01 -8.94
CA ASN A 142 -18.30 -13.90 -8.71
C ASN A 142 -18.20 -14.77 -7.43
N GLY A 143 -17.71 -14.21 -6.32
CA GLY A 143 -17.59 -14.98 -5.08
C GLY A 143 -16.41 -15.96 -5.05
N THR A 144 -15.43 -15.83 -5.95
CA THR A 144 -14.17 -16.60 -5.93
C THR A 144 -12.93 -15.72 -5.65
N PRO A 145 -11.90 -16.27 -5.00
CA PRO A 145 -10.64 -15.57 -4.79
C PRO A 145 -9.87 -15.37 -6.10
N VAL A 146 -9.05 -14.32 -6.12
CA VAL A 146 -8.13 -14.01 -7.22
C VAL A 146 -6.73 -14.41 -6.79
N VAL A 147 -6.22 -15.46 -7.41
CA VAL A 147 -4.92 -16.06 -7.09
C VAL A 147 -4.18 -16.39 -8.38
N TRP A 148 -2.85 -16.47 -8.30
CA TRP A 148 -2.03 -16.79 -9.46
C TRP A 148 -2.06 -18.29 -9.74
N THR A 149 -2.28 -18.68 -10.99
CA THR A 149 -2.32 -20.10 -11.41
C THR A 149 -1.19 -20.47 -12.37
N ARG A 150 -0.26 -19.55 -12.58
CA ARG A 150 0.94 -19.74 -13.42
C ARG A 150 2.15 -19.20 -12.67
N TYR A 151 3.23 -19.97 -12.69
CA TYR A 151 4.49 -19.61 -12.06
C TYR A 151 5.66 -19.74 -13.04
N PRO A 152 6.71 -18.92 -12.90
CA PRO A 152 6.79 -17.77 -12.00
C PRO A 152 5.82 -16.65 -12.42
N VAL A 153 5.32 -15.89 -11.45
CA VAL A 153 4.59 -14.64 -11.72
C VAL A 153 5.58 -13.65 -12.32
N LEU A 154 5.26 -13.11 -13.51
CA LEU A 154 6.14 -12.23 -14.27
C LEU A 154 5.92 -10.77 -13.85
N ILE A 155 6.98 -10.11 -13.40
CA ILE A 155 6.87 -8.79 -12.78
C ILE A 155 7.71 -7.77 -13.54
N ARG A 156 7.10 -6.64 -13.92
CA ARG A 156 7.82 -5.47 -14.40
C ARG A 156 7.92 -4.44 -13.29
N VAL A 157 9.12 -3.92 -13.08
CA VAL A 157 9.39 -2.81 -12.17
C VAL A 157 9.83 -1.64 -13.04
N GLU A 158 9.08 -0.54 -13.03
CA GLU A 158 9.46 0.69 -13.73
C GLU A 158 10.59 1.40 -13.00
N ASN A 159 11.23 2.35 -13.69
CA ASN A 159 12.37 3.08 -13.13
C ASN A 159 11.87 4.06 -12.05
N GLY A 160 12.46 3.95 -10.86
CA GLY A 160 12.27 4.88 -9.75
C GLY A 160 13.62 5.38 -9.24
N SER A 161 13.64 5.96 -8.04
CA SER A 161 14.89 6.21 -7.35
C SER A 161 15.59 4.90 -6.93
N ASP A 162 16.92 4.94 -6.75
CA ASP A 162 17.70 3.77 -6.29
C ASP A 162 17.16 3.18 -4.97
N HIS A 163 16.66 4.04 -4.08
CA HIS A 163 16.07 3.61 -2.80
C HIS A 163 14.72 2.94 -2.98
N TRP A 164 13.88 3.46 -3.87
CA TRP A 164 12.60 2.86 -4.22
C TRP A 164 12.81 1.50 -4.90
N GLU A 165 13.66 1.45 -5.93
CA GLU A 165 13.92 0.21 -6.66
C GLU A 165 14.51 -0.88 -5.75
N SER A 166 15.48 -0.53 -4.91
CA SER A 166 16.09 -1.50 -3.99
C SER A 166 15.10 -2.01 -2.94
N ALA A 167 14.19 -1.16 -2.45
CA ALA A 167 13.14 -1.56 -1.52
C ALA A 167 12.11 -2.50 -2.17
N VAL A 168 11.64 -2.18 -3.37
CA VAL A 168 10.72 -3.03 -4.14
C VAL A 168 11.36 -4.38 -4.45
N ARG A 169 12.63 -4.39 -4.88
CA ARG A 169 13.35 -5.65 -5.18
C ARG A 169 13.53 -6.53 -3.95
N ASP A 170 13.78 -5.95 -2.78
CA ASP A 170 13.88 -6.72 -1.53
C ASP A 170 12.53 -7.26 -1.08
N ALA A 171 11.45 -6.50 -1.23
CA ALA A 171 10.10 -6.97 -0.98
C ALA A 171 9.72 -8.15 -1.91
N LEU A 172 10.05 -8.05 -3.21
CA LEU A 172 9.87 -9.14 -4.18
C LEU A 172 10.65 -10.39 -3.79
N LYS A 173 11.91 -10.23 -3.36
CA LYS A 173 12.74 -11.34 -2.86
C LYS A 173 12.12 -12.01 -1.63
N SER A 174 11.54 -11.22 -0.72
CA SER A 174 10.85 -11.74 0.46
C SER A 174 9.64 -12.59 0.10
N TRP A 175 8.81 -12.14 -0.85
CA TRP A 175 7.66 -12.88 -1.37
C TRP A 175 8.05 -14.09 -2.23
N ASN A 176 9.17 -14.04 -2.94
CA ASN A 176 9.67 -15.12 -3.80
C ASN A 176 9.93 -16.43 -3.04
N ARG A 177 10.07 -16.35 -1.71
CA ARG A 177 10.17 -17.54 -0.82
C ARG A 177 8.88 -18.37 -0.79
N TYR A 178 7.73 -17.75 -1.06
CA TYR A 178 6.41 -18.37 -0.94
C TYR A 178 5.70 -18.45 -2.30
N ILE A 179 5.76 -17.37 -3.08
CA ILE A 179 5.17 -17.27 -4.42
C ILE A 179 6.29 -17.06 -5.44
N PRO A 180 6.62 -18.07 -6.28
CA PRO A 180 7.67 -17.93 -7.27
C PRO A 180 7.38 -16.76 -8.22
N ASN A 181 8.30 -15.81 -8.29
CA ASN A 181 8.20 -14.63 -9.14
C ASN A 181 9.52 -14.34 -9.86
N ARG A 182 9.43 -13.62 -10.98
CA ARG A 182 10.58 -13.25 -11.82
C ARG A 182 10.43 -11.83 -12.31
N VAL A 183 11.43 -10.99 -12.02
CA VAL A 183 11.51 -9.64 -12.59
C VAL A 183 11.95 -9.71 -14.05
N LEU A 184 11.18 -9.09 -14.93
CA LEU A 184 11.46 -9.01 -16.36
C LEU A 184 12.56 -7.99 -16.63
N VAL A 185 13.45 -8.32 -17.57
CA VAL A 185 14.55 -7.44 -18.01
C VAL A 185 14.18 -6.72 -19.32
N SER A 186 13.21 -7.26 -20.08
CA SER A 186 12.77 -6.72 -21.37
C SER A 186 11.35 -6.17 -21.28
N SER A 187 11.11 -5.04 -21.96
CA SER A 187 9.77 -4.46 -22.14
C SER A 187 8.90 -5.21 -23.14
N GLN A 188 9.45 -6.22 -23.84
CA GLN A 188 8.73 -7.01 -24.84
C GLN A 188 8.00 -8.23 -24.25
N GLU A 189 8.36 -8.67 -23.04
CA GLU A 189 7.63 -9.74 -22.35
C GLU A 189 6.35 -9.17 -21.72
N THR A 190 5.26 -9.93 -21.71
CA THR A 190 4.04 -9.53 -21.02
C THR A 190 4.16 -9.80 -19.52
N GLU A 191 3.89 -8.79 -18.71
CA GLU A 191 3.89 -8.87 -17.26
C GLU A 191 2.52 -9.28 -16.70
N ASP A 192 2.58 -10.04 -15.61
CA ASP A 192 1.46 -10.35 -14.74
C ASP A 192 1.27 -9.21 -13.71
N ILE A 193 2.37 -8.65 -13.18
CA ILE A 193 2.35 -7.50 -12.26
C ILE A 193 3.22 -6.37 -12.80
N LEU A 194 2.66 -5.16 -12.90
CA LEU A 194 3.39 -3.91 -13.14
C LEU A 194 3.53 -3.14 -11.83
N ILE A 195 4.76 -2.76 -11.46
CA ILE A 195 5.04 -1.92 -10.29
C ILE A 195 5.66 -0.61 -10.77
N LYS A 196 5.06 0.52 -10.42
CA LYS A 196 5.54 1.84 -10.83
C LYS A 196 5.55 2.86 -9.69
N PRO A 197 6.42 3.87 -9.76
CA PRO A 197 6.38 5.01 -8.84
C PRO A 197 5.04 5.75 -8.97
N ALA A 198 4.38 6.05 -7.85
CA ALA A 198 3.15 6.83 -7.87
C ALA A 198 3.40 8.27 -8.37
N GLU A 199 2.58 8.72 -9.32
CA GLU A 199 2.61 10.09 -9.84
C GLU A 199 1.75 11.02 -8.97
N GLY A 200 2.38 11.80 -8.08
CA GLY A 200 1.73 12.92 -7.37
C GLY A 200 1.67 12.81 -5.83
N PHE A 201 1.39 13.95 -5.20
CA PHE A 201 1.34 14.12 -3.75
C PHE A 201 -0.04 13.75 -3.21
N GLY A 202 -0.19 12.55 -2.65
CA GLY A 202 -1.29 12.27 -1.72
C GLY A 202 -1.09 13.09 -0.45
N VAL A 203 -2.09 13.87 -0.03
CA VAL A 203 -2.07 14.77 1.15
C VAL A 203 -1.97 14.01 2.50
N ARG A 204 -1.43 12.78 2.51
CA ARG A 204 -1.48 11.84 3.65
C ARG A 204 -0.17 11.08 3.96
N GLY A 205 0.99 11.56 3.54
CA GLY A 205 2.27 10.89 3.85
C GLY A 205 2.44 9.59 3.05
N LEU A 206 3.54 8.85 3.25
CA LEU A 206 3.90 7.70 2.44
C LEU A 206 2.78 6.65 2.36
N LEU A 207 2.14 6.55 1.19
CA LEU A 207 1.10 5.57 0.89
C LEU A 207 1.51 4.78 -0.36
N GLY A 208 1.52 3.45 -0.30
CA GLY A 208 1.19 2.66 -1.49
C GLY A 208 -0.30 2.90 -1.76
N GLN A 209 -0.69 3.19 -3.00
CA GLN A 209 -2.02 3.78 -3.21
C GLN A 209 -2.86 3.23 -4.35
N ALA A 210 -2.43 2.21 -5.08
CA ALA A 210 -3.36 1.53 -5.97
C ALA A 210 -2.94 0.09 -6.25
N TYR A 211 -3.78 -0.85 -5.83
CA TYR A 211 -3.89 -2.18 -6.44
C TYR A 211 -5.01 -2.11 -7.46
N HIS A 212 -4.68 -2.35 -8.72
CA HIS A 212 -5.67 -2.49 -9.79
C HIS A 212 -5.54 -3.86 -10.42
N SER A 213 -6.66 -4.59 -10.53
CA SER A 213 -6.71 -5.88 -11.21
C SER A 213 -7.55 -5.77 -12.48
N ASP A 214 -6.91 -5.97 -13.63
CA ASP A 214 -7.55 -6.13 -14.92
C ASP A 214 -7.79 -7.60 -15.20
N TYR A 215 -8.99 -7.98 -15.66
CA TYR A 215 -9.29 -9.35 -16.07
C TYR A 215 -9.38 -9.46 -17.59
N TYR A 216 -8.83 -10.53 -18.14
CA TYR A 216 -8.84 -10.77 -19.58
C TYR A 216 -8.82 -12.26 -19.90
N PHE A 217 -9.12 -12.64 -21.14
CA PHE A 217 -8.96 -14.01 -21.62
C PHE A 217 -7.69 -14.13 -22.46
N ASP A 218 -6.89 -15.17 -22.23
CA ASP A 218 -5.76 -15.49 -23.11
C ASP A 218 -6.22 -16.15 -24.42
N GLU A 219 -5.27 -16.48 -25.30
CA GLU A 219 -5.54 -17.07 -26.63
C GLU A 219 -6.26 -18.42 -26.51
N GLU A 220 -6.01 -19.17 -25.43
CA GLU A 220 -6.69 -20.42 -25.11
C GLU A 220 -8.07 -20.21 -24.48
N GLY A 221 -8.41 -18.97 -24.14
CA GLY A 221 -9.68 -18.62 -23.50
C GLY A 221 -9.70 -18.82 -21.99
N LYS A 222 -8.54 -18.91 -21.35
CA LYS A 222 -8.45 -18.97 -19.89
C LYS A 222 -8.60 -17.58 -19.32
N LEU A 223 -9.39 -17.46 -18.25
CA LEU A 223 -9.48 -16.21 -17.50
C LEU A 223 -8.12 -15.92 -16.83
N ARG A 224 -7.59 -14.73 -17.06
CA ARG A 224 -6.34 -14.22 -16.52
C ARG A 224 -6.60 -12.88 -15.85
N HIS A 225 -5.62 -12.46 -15.05
CA HIS A 225 -5.60 -11.11 -14.54
C HIS A 225 -4.20 -10.50 -14.64
N ARG A 226 -4.16 -9.17 -14.65
CA ARG A 226 -2.95 -8.37 -14.51
C ARG A 226 -3.12 -7.41 -13.35
N VAL A 227 -2.07 -7.23 -12.57
CA VAL A 227 -2.06 -6.29 -11.44
C VAL A 227 -1.17 -5.09 -11.77
N THR A 228 -1.64 -3.89 -11.44
CA THR A 228 -0.79 -2.69 -11.38
C THR A 228 -0.69 -2.22 -9.93
N LEU A 229 0.54 -1.93 -9.49
CA LEU A 229 0.88 -1.37 -8.19
C LEU A 229 1.50 0.01 -8.32
N ASP A 230 0.89 0.99 -7.67
CA ASP A 230 1.43 2.34 -7.50
C ASP A 230 2.04 2.51 -6.11
N ILE A 231 3.37 2.55 -6.04
CA ILE A 231 4.12 2.70 -4.79
C ILE A 231 4.81 4.07 -4.78
N THR A 232 4.55 4.89 -3.76
CA THR A 232 5.14 6.23 -3.66
C THR A 232 6.67 6.19 -3.65
N ASP A 233 7.32 7.05 -4.45
CA ASP A 233 8.77 7.28 -4.34
C ASP A 233 9.05 8.41 -3.33
N PRO A 234 9.86 8.20 -2.28
CA PRO A 234 10.22 9.24 -1.33
C PRO A 234 10.89 10.46 -1.97
N GLN A 235 11.61 10.29 -3.08
CA GLN A 235 12.22 11.40 -3.81
C GLN A 235 11.18 12.28 -4.49
N ASN A 236 9.99 11.74 -4.80
CA ASN A 236 8.85 12.53 -5.28
C ASN A 236 8.19 13.34 -4.15
N ILE A 237 8.47 13.01 -2.88
CA ILE A 237 7.94 13.71 -1.69
C ILE A 237 8.93 14.79 -1.21
N SER A 238 10.21 14.46 -1.07
CA SER A 238 11.24 15.41 -0.65
C SER A 238 12.62 14.99 -1.16
N PRO A 239 13.38 15.87 -1.82
CA PRO A 239 14.76 15.61 -2.22
C PRO A 239 15.73 15.46 -1.03
N PHE A 240 15.28 15.73 0.21
CA PHE A 240 16.04 15.60 1.45
C PHE A 240 15.60 14.42 2.32
N ALA A 241 14.80 13.49 1.77
CA ALA A 241 14.44 12.25 2.44
C ALA A 241 15.71 11.55 2.98
N ILE A 242 15.84 11.47 4.31
CA ILE A 242 17.03 10.95 5.01
C ILE A 242 17.28 9.49 4.63
N ASP A 243 18.42 9.25 3.96
CA ASP A 243 18.86 7.93 3.52
C ASP A 243 18.80 6.89 4.65
N GLY A 244 18.03 5.81 4.42
CA GLY A 244 17.90 4.65 5.30
C GLY A 244 16.56 4.55 6.06
N PHE A 245 16.05 5.64 6.63
CA PHE A 245 14.75 5.63 7.34
C PHE A 245 13.59 5.42 6.37
N PHE A 246 13.61 6.13 5.23
CA PHE A 246 12.59 6.00 4.19
C PHE A 246 12.67 4.68 3.43
N ARG A 247 13.87 4.11 3.27
CA ARG A 247 14.03 2.83 2.58
C ARG A 247 13.31 1.68 3.30
N ASN A 248 13.48 1.61 4.62
CA ASN A 248 12.85 0.56 5.42
C ASN A 248 11.33 0.65 5.41
N GLN A 249 10.79 1.86 5.46
CA GLN A 249 9.35 2.09 5.30
C GLN A 249 8.90 1.73 3.90
N MET A 250 9.67 2.09 2.88
CA MET A 250 9.38 1.75 1.50
C MET A 250 9.32 0.24 1.28
N GLU A 251 10.25 -0.50 1.87
CA GLU A 251 10.25 -1.97 1.83
C GLU A 251 9.01 -2.52 2.53
N SER A 252 8.62 -1.98 3.69
CA SER A 252 7.40 -2.37 4.41
C SER A 252 6.13 -2.10 3.61
N ILE A 253 6.04 -0.94 2.94
CA ILE A 253 4.93 -0.58 2.05
C ILE A 253 4.90 -1.52 0.84
N ALA A 254 6.04 -1.71 0.17
CA ALA A 254 6.13 -2.60 -0.97
C ALA A 254 5.75 -4.05 -0.60
N LEU A 255 6.14 -4.52 0.59
CA LEU A 255 5.73 -5.82 1.12
C LEU A 255 4.19 -5.91 1.25
N HIS A 256 3.54 -4.88 1.80
CA HIS A 256 2.09 -4.81 1.98
C HIS A 256 1.35 -4.82 0.64
N GLU A 257 1.73 -3.92 -0.28
CA GLU A 257 1.08 -3.83 -1.60
C GLU A 257 1.27 -5.10 -2.43
N LEU A 258 2.44 -5.74 -2.32
CA LEU A 258 2.66 -7.05 -2.93
C LEU A 258 1.79 -8.14 -2.29
N GLY A 259 1.45 -8.04 -1.01
CA GLY A 259 0.47 -8.92 -0.36
C GLY A 259 -0.90 -8.87 -1.04
N HIS A 260 -1.36 -7.66 -1.39
CA HIS A 260 -2.55 -7.48 -2.22
C HIS A 260 -2.37 -8.09 -3.61
N ALA A 261 -1.24 -7.81 -4.27
CA ALA A 261 -0.94 -8.35 -5.59
C ALA A 261 -0.88 -9.88 -5.66
N PHE A 262 -0.53 -10.55 -4.57
CA PHE A 262 -0.49 -12.02 -4.49
C PHE A 262 -1.81 -12.66 -4.03
N GLY A 263 -2.84 -11.86 -3.72
CA GLY A 263 -4.22 -12.31 -3.51
C GLY A 263 -4.82 -11.97 -2.15
N ILE A 264 -4.08 -11.36 -1.21
CA ILE A 264 -4.64 -10.95 0.09
C ILE A 264 -5.33 -9.60 -0.07
N LEU A 265 -6.60 -9.59 -0.44
CA LEU A 265 -7.31 -8.35 -0.80
C LEU A 265 -7.84 -7.53 0.40
N GLY A 266 -7.83 -8.07 1.62
CA GLY A 266 -8.21 -7.34 2.82
C GLY A 266 -7.04 -7.06 3.76
N HIS A 267 -7.31 -6.28 4.81
CA HIS A 267 -6.31 -5.88 5.80
C HIS A 267 -6.48 -6.55 7.16
N SER A 268 -5.40 -7.11 7.73
CA SER A 268 -5.41 -7.71 9.07
C SER A 268 -5.93 -6.74 10.13
N ASN A 269 -6.60 -7.25 11.16
CA ASN A 269 -6.94 -6.47 12.36
C ASN A 269 -5.82 -6.50 13.41
N GLU A 270 -4.78 -7.31 13.19
CA GLU A 270 -3.69 -7.52 14.15
C GLU A 270 -2.47 -6.69 13.75
N GLU A 271 -2.07 -5.73 14.59
CA GLU A 271 -1.03 -4.77 14.23
C GLU A 271 0.33 -5.40 13.88
N LYS A 272 0.60 -6.61 14.37
CA LYS A 272 1.86 -7.31 14.13
C LYS A 272 1.99 -7.85 12.70
N ASP A 273 0.87 -7.95 11.99
CA ASP A 273 0.81 -8.56 10.68
C ASP A 273 1.15 -7.54 9.59
N LEU A 274 1.74 -8.03 8.49
CA LEU A 274 2.13 -7.17 7.38
C LEU A 274 0.92 -6.48 6.76
N MET A 275 -0.22 -7.18 6.69
CA MET A 275 -1.44 -6.67 6.08
C MET A 275 -2.26 -5.76 7.00
N TYR A 276 -1.77 -5.35 8.18
CA TYR A 276 -2.50 -4.41 9.05
C TYR A 276 -2.58 -3.00 8.43
N PRO A 277 -3.75 -2.32 8.43
CA PRO A 277 -3.93 -1.03 7.77
C PRO A 277 -3.49 0.11 8.69
N SER A 278 -2.19 0.19 9.00
CA SER A 278 -1.69 1.33 9.78
C SER A 278 -1.50 2.56 8.88
N LEU A 279 -2.22 3.64 9.21
CA LEU A 279 -1.99 4.99 8.69
C LEU A 279 -0.71 5.65 9.25
N ASP A 280 -0.03 4.98 10.19
CA ASP A 280 1.26 5.40 10.73
C ASP A 280 2.38 4.45 10.26
N SER A 281 2.57 4.40 8.94
CA SER A 281 3.65 3.70 8.26
C SER A 281 5.06 4.21 8.65
N ARG A 282 5.15 5.27 9.47
CA ARG A 282 6.41 5.94 9.85
C ARG A 282 7.03 5.41 11.13
N LEU A 283 6.24 4.83 12.04
CA LEU A 283 6.75 4.28 13.31
C LEU A 283 6.92 2.76 13.30
N LYS A 284 6.20 2.04 12.43
CA LYS A 284 6.23 0.57 12.39
C LYS A 284 6.75 0.06 11.05
N VAL A 285 8.01 -0.35 11.05
CA VAL A 285 8.64 -1.03 9.92
C VAL A 285 8.45 -2.53 10.11
N ILE A 286 7.55 -3.14 9.33
CA ILE A 286 7.39 -4.59 9.27
C ILE A 286 8.16 -5.10 8.06
N LYS A 287 9.23 -5.87 8.31
CA LYS A 287 10.10 -6.42 7.25
C LYS A 287 9.84 -7.88 6.92
N GLU A 288 8.96 -8.51 7.68
CA GLU A 288 8.69 -9.94 7.57
C GLU A 288 7.20 -10.16 7.33
N ILE A 289 6.91 -11.05 6.38
CA ILE A 289 5.56 -11.56 6.14
C ILE A 289 5.19 -12.37 7.38
N SER A 290 4.12 -12.00 8.07
CA SER A 290 3.74 -12.67 9.31
C SER A 290 3.19 -14.06 9.05
N ARG A 291 3.10 -14.88 10.10
CA ARG A 291 2.45 -16.19 10.01
C ARG A 291 0.95 -16.07 9.74
N GLY A 292 0.30 -14.99 10.19
CA GLY A 292 -1.11 -14.70 9.90
C GLY A 292 -1.32 -14.43 8.40
N ASP A 293 -0.41 -13.67 7.79
CA ASP A 293 -0.44 -13.41 6.34
C ASP A 293 -0.23 -14.69 5.54
N LEU A 294 0.75 -15.52 5.93
CA LEU A 294 1.03 -16.81 5.27
C LEU A 294 -0.10 -17.82 5.43
N ASN A 295 -0.73 -17.89 6.60
CA ASN A 295 -1.92 -18.71 6.82
C ASN A 295 -3.08 -18.27 5.93
N THR A 296 -3.31 -16.96 5.84
CA THR A 296 -4.36 -16.40 4.98
C THR A 296 -4.11 -16.75 3.52
N LEU A 297 -2.87 -16.57 3.05
CA LEU A 297 -2.48 -16.95 1.69
C LEU A 297 -2.64 -18.46 1.46
N TYR A 298 -2.21 -19.28 2.41
CA TYR A 298 -2.37 -20.74 2.33
C TYR A 298 -3.85 -21.13 2.16
N GLN A 299 -4.75 -20.55 2.96
CA GLN A 299 -6.20 -20.77 2.86
C GLN A 299 -6.81 -20.21 1.56
N LEU A 300 -6.28 -19.11 1.02
CA LEU A 300 -6.70 -18.56 -0.28
C LEU A 300 -6.39 -19.53 -1.42
N TYR A 301 -5.19 -20.09 -1.47
CA TYR A 301 -4.77 -21.03 -2.53
C TYR A 301 -5.41 -22.42 -2.40
N GLN A 302 -6.15 -22.70 -1.32
CA GLN A 302 -6.96 -23.91 -1.18
C GLN A 302 -8.39 -23.76 -1.70
N GLN A 303 -8.81 -22.55 -2.05
CA GLN A 303 -10.16 -22.28 -2.53
C GLN A 303 -10.25 -22.36 -4.06
N PRO A 304 -11.38 -22.84 -4.61
CA PRO A 304 -11.61 -22.82 -6.06
C PRO A 304 -11.59 -21.39 -6.62
N THR A 305 -10.94 -21.20 -7.77
CA THR A 305 -10.86 -19.92 -8.50
C THR A 305 -11.25 -20.10 -9.96
N TYR A 306 -11.75 -19.02 -10.57
CA TYR A 306 -11.94 -18.96 -12.02
C TYR A 306 -10.66 -18.60 -12.79
N ILE A 307 -9.62 -18.11 -12.12
CA ILE A 307 -8.37 -17.77 -12.77
C ILE A 307 -7.69 -19.04 -13.30
N GLY A 308 -7.33 -19.04 -14.59
CA GLY A 308 -6.76 -20.19 -15.29
C GLY A 308 -7.79 -21.16 -15.89
N VAL A 309 -9.08 -21.00 -15.57
CA VAL A 309 -10.17 -21.82 -16.11
C VAL A 309 -10.51 -21.37 -17.52
N VAL A 310 -10.73 -22.32 -18.43
CA VAL A 310 -11.14 -22.04 -19.82
C VAL A 310 -12.64 -21.71 -19.86
N PHE A 311 -12.98 -20.53 -20.38
CA PHE A 311 -14.37 -20.14 -20.58
C PHE A 311 -14.84 -20.46 -22.01
N PRO A 312 -16.10 -20.92 -22.19
CA PRO A 312 -16.74 -21.00 -23.50
C PRO A 312 -16.75 -19.63 -24.20
N PRO A 313 -16.54 -19.55 -25.53
CA PRO A 313 -16.50 -18.28 -26.28
C PRO A 313 -17.70 -17.36 -26.02
N GLU A 314 -18.87 -17.94 -25.80
CA GLU A 314 -20.14 -17.23 -25.60
C GLU A 314 -20.16 -16.45 -24.28
N LEU A 315 -19.40 -16.89 -23.28
CA LEU A 315 -19.30 -16.25 -21.97
C LEU A 315 -18.18 -15.23 -21.89
N ARG A 316 -17.15 -15.34 -22.74
CA ARG A 316 -15.98 -14.44 -22.70
C ARG A 316 -16.37 -12.97 -22.88
N ASN A 317 -17.35 -12.69 -23.75
CA ASN A 317 -17.83 -11.34 -24.01
C ASN A 317 -18.75 -10.80 -22.91
N GLN A 318 -19.28 -11.65 -22.03
CA GLN A 318 -20.20 -11.28 -20.96
C GLN A 318 -19.44 -10.94 -19.66
N VAL A 319 -18.34 -11.63 -19.40
CA VAL A 319 -17.48 -11.41 -18.23
C VAL A 319 -16.88 -10.00 -18.22
N THR A 320 -16.48 -9.45 -19.38
CA THR A 320 -15.98 -8.06 -19.48
C THR A 320 -17.06 -7.00 -19.18
N ILE A 321 -18.35 -7.32 -19.34
CA ILE A 321 -19.46 -6.36 -19.19
C ILE A 321 -19.99 -6.31 -17.76
N ILE A 322 -19.93 -7.42 -17.02
CA ILE A 322 -20.51 -7.53 -15.67
C ILE A 322 -19.63 -6.86 -14.60
N GLU A 323 -18.32 -6.76 -14.81
CA GLU A 323 -17.39 -6.28 -13.78
C GLU A 323 -17.06 -4.78 -13.84
N LEU A 324 -17.26 -4.11 -14.98
CA LEU A 324 -17.13 -2.65 -15.07
C LEU A 324 -18.33 -1.88 -14.48
N GLN A 325 -19.41 -2.58 -14.10
CA GLN A 325 -20.63 -1.96 -13.59
C GLN A 325 -20.77 -1.97 -12.05
N LYS A 326 -19.79 -2.51 -11.31
CA LYS A 326 -19.90 -2.68 -9.84
C LYS A 326 -18.69 -2.21 -9.01
N GLN A 327 -17.82 -1.35 -9.55
CA GLN A 327 -16.81 -0.64 -8.75
C GLN A 327 -17.17 0.83 -8.60
#